data_AF-A0A383E6E2-F1
#
_entry.id   AF-A0A383E6E2-F1
#
_cell.length_a   1.000
_cell.length_b   1.000
_cell.length_c   1.000
_cell.angle_alpha   90.00
_cell.angle_beta   90.00
_cell.angle_gamma   90.00
#
_symmetry.space_group_name_H-M   'P 1'
#
loop_
_entity.id
_entity.type
_entity.pdbx_description
1 polymer ?
#
loop_
_entity_poly.entity_id
_entity_poly.type
_entity_poly.pdbx_seq_one_letter_code
_entity_poly.pdbx_strand_id
1 'polypeptide(L)'
;KNLVPKSKKIKLHNYGLILEKDSFEFKKNYCKLDSPLVAAYTLGIMHKAKVKKLYIVGFDGYKDNPMLNEQMEKIFKKYKNLNNPPDLISLTPTLYKGINKFNLV
;
A
#
# COMPACT_ATOMS: atom_id res chain seq x y z
N LYS A 1 -7.98 22.78 -9.10
CA LYS A 1 -7.35 23.55 -8.00
C LYS A 1 -5.84 23.33 -8.08
N ASN A 2 -5.05 24.35 -8.45
CA ASN A 2 -3.58 24.28 -8.38
C ASN A 2 -3.16 24.42 -6.92
N LEU A 3 -2.68 23.31 -6.33
CA LEU A 3 -2.33 23.21 -4.90
C LEU A 3 -0.93 23.77 -4.56
N VAL A 4 -0.25 24.42 -5.52
CA VAL A 4 1.11 24.93 -5.31
C VAL A 4 1.07 26.46 -5.19
N PRO A 5 1.41 27.04 -4.02
CA PRO A 5 1.54 28.48 -3.87
C PRO A 5 2.64 29.01 -4.80
N LYS A 6 2.38 30.13 -5.49
CA LYS A 6 3.29 30.76 -6.47
C LYS A 6 4.67 31.19 -5.90
N SER A 7 4.91 31.09 -4.60
CA SER A 7 6.05 31.72 -3.90
C SER A 7 7.16 30.78 -3.44
N LYS A 8 7.15 29.48 -3.79
CA LYS A 8 8.27 28.57 -3.51
C LYS A 8 8.42 27.54 -4.63
N LYS A 9 9.60 27.42 -5.25
CA LYS A 9 9.91 26.31 -6.18
C LYS A 9 9.94 25.00 -5.39
N ILE A 10 8.79 24.35 -5.25
CA ILE A 10 8.68 23.00 -4.68
C ILE A 10 8.96 22.02 -5.82
N LYS A 11 9.98 21.17 -5.66
CA LYS A 11 10.24 20.07 -6.59
C LYS A 11 9.14 19.02 -6.39
N LEU A 12 8.18 18.99 -7.32
CA LEU A 12 7.09 18.03 -7.29
C LEU A 12 7.57 16.67 -7.82
N HIS A 13 7.43 15.64 -7.00
CA HIS A 13 7.68 14.25 -7.39
C HIS A 13 6.34 13.58 -7.71
N ASN A 14 6.10 13.31 -8.99
CA ASN A 14 4.90 12.64 -9.45
C ASN A 14 5.15 11.13 -9.59
N TYR A 15 4.20 10.33 -9.13
CA TYR A 15 4.18 8.88 -9.34
C TYR A 15 2.80 8.48 -9.86
N GLY A 16 2.72 8.06 -11.12
CA GLY A 16 1.43 7.80 -11.78
C GLY A 16 0.68 6.58 -11.22
N LEU A 17 -0.64 6.59 -11.39
CA LEU A 17 -1.51 5.45 -11.17
C LEU A 17 -2.24 5.15 -12.47
N ILE A 18 -2.15 3.91 -12.94
CA ILE A 18 -2.94 3.35 -14.04
C ILE A 18 -3.83 2.27 -13.43
N LEU A 19 -5.14 2.37 -13.65
CA LEU A 19 -6.07 1.31 -13.27
C LEU A 19 -6.24 0.34 -14.44
N GLU A 20 -5.81 -0.90 -14.24
CA GLU A 20 -5.81 -1.95 -15.26
C GLU A 20 -6.20 -3.27 -14.60
N LYS A 21 -7.12 -4.01 -15.22
CA LYS A 21 -7.60 -5.29 -14.67
C LYS A 21 -6.45 -6.29 -14.53
N ASP A 22 -6.48 -7.08 -13.46
CA ASP A 22 -5.50 -8.13 -13.14
C ASP A 22 -4.04 -7.64 -13.01
N SER A 23 -3.85 -6.33 -12.79
CA SER A 23 -2.54 -5.71 -12.65
C SER A 23 -2.13 -5.48 -11.20
N PHE A 24 -0.85 -5.70 -10.90
CA PHE A 24 -0.24 -5.33 -9.62
C PHE A 24 1.26 -5.08 -9.82
N GLU A 25 1.58 -4.03 -10.58
CA GLU A 25 2.93 -3.75 -11.07
C GLU A 25 3.45 -2.39 -10.65
N PHE A 26 4.71 -2.34 -10.20
CA PHE A 26 5.36 -1.12 -9.74
C PHE A 26 6.55 -0.75 -10.63
N LYS A 27 6.37 0.29 -11.47
CA LYS A 27 7.40 0.77 -12.41
C LYS A 27 8.14 1.97 -11.83
N LYS A 28 9.07 2.57 -12.58
CA LYS A 28 9.94 3.65 -12.09
C LYS A 28 9.16 4.92 -11.73
N ASN A 29 8.21 5.31 -12.56
CA ASN A 29 7.49 6.59 -12.45
C ASN A 29 5.96 6.41 -12.30
N TYR A 30 5.47 5.17 -12.25
CA TYR A 30 4.05 4.86 -12.14
C TYR A 30 3.84 3.44 -11.63
N CYS A 31 2.61 3.13 -11.24
CA CYS A 31 2.16 1.77 -10.98
C CYS A 31 0.90 1.44 -11.81
N LYS A 32 0.70 0.14 -12.04
CA LYS A 32 -0.54 -0.41 -12.58
C LYS A 32 -1.20 -1.23 -11.48
N LEU A 33 -2.45 -0.91 -11.16
CA LEU A 33 -3.20 -1.60 -10.10
C LEU A 33 -4.60 -1.96 -10.58
N ASP A 34 -5.06 -3.13 -10.20
CA ASP A 34 -6.45 -3.55 -10.37
C ASP A 34 -7.35 -3.18 -9.19
N SER A 35 -6.84 -2.39 -8.25
CA SER A 35 -7.59 -1.84 -7.13
C SER A 35 -7.41 -0.32 -7.05
N PRO A 36 -8.50 0.45 -6.90
CA PRO A 36 -8.44 1.89 -6.65
C PRO A 36 -8.13 2.23 -5.19
N LEU A 37 -7.95 1.24 -4.31
CA LEU A 37 -7.73 1.48 -2.88
C LEU A 37 -6.37 2.13 -2.64
N VAL A 38 -6.38 3.20 -1.85
CA VAL A 38 -5.17 3.96 -1.46
C VAL A 38 -4.11 3.06 -0.84
N ALA A 39 -4.50 1.98 -0.15
CA ALA A 39 -3.58 1.00 0.40
C ALA A 39 -2.70 0.34 -0.68
N ALA A 40 -3.28 -0.09 -1.81
CA ALA A 40 -2.52 -0.71 -2.90
C ALA A 40 -1.51 0.26 -3.52
N TYR A 41 -1.93 1.51 -3.72
CA TYR A 41 -1.07 2.57 -4.24
C TYR A 41 0.09 2.90 -3.28
N THR A 42 -0.22 3.04 -1.99
CA THR A 42 0.76 3.32 -0.94
C THR A 42 1.82 2.22 -0.86
N LEU A 43 1.38 0.96 -0.86
CA LEU A 43 2.29 -0.20 -0.88
C LEU A 43 3.21 -0.17 -2.11
N GLY A 44 2.71 0.24 -3.26
CA GLY A 44 3.50 0.42 -4.47
C GLY A 44 4.59 1.48 -4.36
N ILE A 45 4.26 2.63 -3.79
CA ILE A 45 5.24 3.68 -3.51
C ILE A 45 6.33 3.14 -2.56
N MET A 46 5.93 2.48 -1.48
CA MET A 46 6.87 1.93 -0.49
C MET A 46 7.77 0.86 -1.09
N HIS A 47 7.23 0.00 -1.96
CA HIS A 47 8.02 -1.00 -2.68
C HIS A 47 9.05 -0.34 -3.62
N LYS A 48 8.68 0.72 -4.36
CA LYS A 48 9.63 1.47 -5.19
C LYS A 48 10.68 2.23 -4.40
N ALA A 49 10.33 2.67 -3.19
CA ALA A 49 11.27 3.30 -2.26
C ALA A 49 12.28 2.28 -1.67
N LYS A 50 12.14 0.98 -1.96
CA LYS A 50 13.03 -0.09 -1.48
C LYS A 50 13.19 -0.12 0.04
N VAL A 51 12.09 0.15 0.76
CA VAL A 51 12.07 0.05 2.23
C VAL A 51 12.28 -1.41 2.64
N LYS A 52 12.96 -1.64 3.77
CA LYS A 52 13.16 -3.00 4.29
C LYS A 52 11.96 -3.50 5.11
N LYS A 53 11.36 -2.60 5.88
CA LYS A 53 10.22 -2.86 6.76
C LYS A 53 9.21 -1.73 6.65
N LEU A 54 7.94 -2.07 6.68
CA LEU A 54 6.82 -1.15 6.67
C LEU A 54 5.96 -1.41 7.90
N TYR A 55 5.97 -0.47 8.84
CA TYR A 55 5.15 -0.50 10.03
C TYR A 55 3.86 0.27 9.78
N ILE A 56 2.72 -0.35 10.06
CA ILE A 56 1.39 0.22 9.82
C ILE A 56 0.53 0.16 11.08
N VAL A 57 -0.35 1.14 11.23
CA VAL A 57 -1.31 1.28 12.34
C VAL A 57 -2.71 1.50 11.77
N GLY A 58 -3.75 1.04 12.48
CA GLY A 58 -5.15 1.25 12.09
C GLY A 58 -5.63 0.36 10.94
N PHE A 59 -4.83 -0.63 10.52
CA PHE A 59 -5.25 -1.69 9.61
C PHE A 59 -5.79 -2.87 10.41
N ASP A 60 -6.77 -2.61 11.27
CA ASP A 60 -7.27 -3.58 12.25
C ASP A 60 -8.27 -4.57 11.64
N GLY A 61 -8.93 -4.16 10.56
CA GLY A 61 -10.01 -4.89 9.91
C GLY A 61 -11.40 -4.45 10.38
N TYR A 62 -12.39 -4.75 9.56
CA TYR A 62 -13.79 -4.41 9.79
C TYR A 62 -14.51 -5.60 10.45
N LYS A 63 -14.95 -5.46 11.70
CA LYS A 63 -15.58 -6.57 12.44
C LYS A 63 -16.85 -7.08 11.75
N ASP A 64 -17.68 -6.15 11.29
CA ASP A 64 -19.02 -6.46 10.75
C ASP A 64 -19.08 -6.38 9.22
N ASN A 65 -17.94 -6.33 8.54
CA ASN A 65 -17.89 -6.27 7.08
C ASN A 65 -16.80 -7.16 6.47
N PRO A 66 -17.09 -8.47 6.33
CA PRO A 66 -16.16 -9.43 5.72
C PRO A 66 -15.76 -9.08 4.27
N MET A 67 -16.65 -8.46 3.48
CA MET A 67 -16.37 -8.10 2.09
C MET A 67 -15.29 -7.01 1.98
N LEU A 68 -15.31 -6.02 2.89
CA LEU A 68 -14.23 -5.03 2.97
C LEU A 68 -12.91 -5.67 3.41
N ASN A 69 -12.97 -6.64 4.32
CA ASN A 69 -11.77 -7.36 4.72
C ASN A 69 -11.16 -8.16 3.57
N GLU A 70 -11.98 -8.86 2.80
CA GLU A 70 -11.52 -9.66 1.66
C GLU A 70 -10.83 -8.80 0.58
N GLN A 71 -11.34 -7.60 0.32
CA GLN A 71 -10.72 -6.66 -0.63
C GLN A 71 -9.31 -6.26 -0.20
N MET A 72 -9.14 -5.91 1.08
CA MET A 72 -7.82 -5.57 1.65
C MET A 72 -6.90 -6.79 1.68
N GLU A 73 -7.42 -7.96 2.04
CA GLU A 73 -6.66 -9.21 2.08
C GLU A 73 -6.08 -9.58 0.70
N LYS A 74 -6.86 -9.38 -0.37
CA LYS A 74 -6.39 -9.58 -1.75
C LYS A 74 -5.19 -8.67 -2.07
N ILE A 75 -5.20 -7.42 -1.62
CA ILE A 75 -4.08 -6.49 -1.81
C ILE A 75 -2.84 -6.97 -1.06
N PHE A 76 -2.97 -7.32 0.22
CA PHE A 76 -1.83 -7.77 1.03
C PHE A 76 -1.23 -9.07 0.50
N LYS A 77 -2.08 -10.00 0.01
CA LYS A 77 -1.63 -11.24 -0.63
C LYS A 77 -0.81 -10.97 -1.89
N LYS A 78 -1.28 -10.08 -2.78
CA LYS A 78 -0.51 -9.68 -3.96
C LYS A 78 0.82 -9.02 -3.59
N TYR A 79 0.81 -8.18 -2.56
CA TYR A 79 2.02 -7.52 -2.07
C TYR A 79 3.07 -8.51 -1.55
N LYS A 80 2.64 -9.50 -0.76
CA LYS A 80 3.52 -10.58 -0.26
C LYS A 80 4.09 -11.47 -1.38
N ASN A 81 3.43 -11.53 -2.53
CA ASN A 81 3.89 -12.33 -3.67
C ASN A 81 4.86 -11.58 -4.60
N LEU A 82 5.20 -10.32 -4.31
CA LEU A 82 6.22 -9.60 -5.06
C LEU A 82 7.60 -10.22 -4.85
N ASN A 83 8.54 -9.93 -5.74
CA ASN A 83 9.94 -10.28 -5.50
C ASN A 83 10.51 -9.42 -4.37
N ASN A 84 11.07 -10.07 -3.35
CA ASN A 84 11.66 -9.43 -2.17
C ASN A 84 10.75 -8.36 -1.54
N PRO A 85 9.53 -8.73 -1.10
CA PRO A 85 8.60 -7.79 -0.53
C PRO A 85 9.13 -7.28 0.82
N PRO A 86 8.97 -5.98 1.14
CA PRO A 86 9.27 -5.48 2.47
C PRO A 86 8.42 -6.19 3.52
N ASP A 87 8.97 -6.38 4.73
CA ASP A 87 8.18 -6.88 5.85
C ASP A 87 7.05 -5.90 6.16
N LEU A 88 5.80 -6.35 6.05
CA LEU A 88 4.63 -5.56 6.40
C LEU A 88 4.15 -5.93 7.81
N ILE A 89 4.27 -5.00 8.75
CA ILE A 89 4.08 -5.27 10.18
C ILE A 89 3.02 -4.34 10.76
N SER A 90 1.96 -4.90 11.34
CA SER A 90 0.94 -4.16 12.07
C SER A 90 1.39 -3.93 13.51
N LEU A 91 1.36 -2.67 13.93
CA LEU A 91 1.59 -2.27 15.33
C LEU A 91 0.30 -2.30 16.16
N THR A 92 -0.86 -2.43 15.52
CA THR A 92 -2.17 -2.60 16.17
C THR A 92 -2.74 -4.00 15.91
N PRO A 93 -3.64 -4.52 16.77
CA PRO A 93 -4.29 -5.82 16.53
C PRO A 93 -4.99 -5.84 15.17
N THR A 94 -4.65 -6.81 14.33
CA THR A 94 -5.21 -6.92 12.97
C THR A 94 -5.89 -8.26 12.72
N LEU A 95 -7.03 -8.20 12.02
CA LEU A 95 -7.75 -9.34 11.46
C LEU A 95 -7.15 -9.83 10.13
N TYR A 96 -6.28 -9.03 9.49
CA TYR A 96 -5.68 -9.38 8.22
C TYR A 96 -4.58 -10.43 8.36
N LYS A 97 -4.59 -11.46 7.51
CA LYS A 97 -3.57 -12.54 7.52
C LYS A 97 -2.34 -12.15 6.69
N GLY A 98 -2.55 -11.27 5.72
CA GLY A 98 -1.55 -10.70 4.84
C GLY A 98 -0.59 -9.72 5.50
N ILE A 99 -0.71 -9.47 6.81
CA ILE A 99 0.16 -8.58 7.58
C ILE A 99 0.77 -9.34 8.76
N ASN A 100 2.06 -9.12 9.05
CA ASN A 100 2.71 -9.70 10.22
C ASN A 100 2.32 -8.91 11.47
N LYS A 101 2.04 -9.58 12.58
CA LYS A 101 1.73 -8.90 13.84
C LYS A 101 3.02 -8.51 14.55
N PHE A 102 3.09 -7.30 15.08
CA PHE A 102 4.20 -6.91 15.93
C PHE A 102 4.12 -7.70 17.23
N ASN A 103 5.14 -8.50 17.51
CA ASN A 103 5.31 -9.13 18.82
C ASN A 103 6.15 -8.18 19.67
N LEU A 104 5.55 -7.61 20.71
CA LEU A 104 6.30 -7.10 21.85
C LEU A 104 6.86 -8.35 22.55
N VAL A 105 8.18 -8.49 22.54
CA VAL A 105 8.88 -9.48 23.38
C VAL A 105 8.55 -9.21 24.84
#